data_AF-A0A532F223-F1
#
_entry.id   AF-A0A532F223-F1
#
_cell.length_a   1.000
_cell.length_b   1.000
_cell.length_c   1.000
_cell.angle_alpha   90.00
_cell.angle_beta   90.00
_cell.angle_gamma   90.00
#
_symmetry.space_group_name_H-M   'P 1'
#
loop_
_entity.id
_entity.type
_entity.pdbx_description
1 polymer ?
#
loop_
_entity_poly.entity_id
_entity_poly.type
_entity_poly.pdbx_seq_one_letter_code
_entity_poly.pdbx_strand_id
1 'polypeptide(L)'
;MDLRKDFPRSMREKMAGYVHLARMIDKCRAALARTEGEYIYPCPMDDRLMEFAGITADQFTAAVKANPADDAVAKWFTQAAKTHSPAELDAWSRMMLSRGPSTPKKQEYFNQLRDAVDPSRTDLTAWADLQDLEEGRHVPRQEPVA
;
A
#
# COMPACT_ATOMS: atom_id res chain seq x y z
N MET A 1 14.82 1.32 6.29
CA MET A 1 14.85 -0.15 6.10
C MET A 1 15.40 -0.45 4.72
N ASP A 2 15.92 -1.66 4.48
CA ASP A 2 16.50 -2.06 3.20
C ASP A 2 15.55 -3.00 2.46
N LEU A 3 14.81 -2.49 1.49
CA LEU A 3 13.78 -3.25 0.74
C LEU A 3 14.35 -4.21 -0.31
N ARG A 4 15.68 -4.30 -0.40
CA ARG A 4 16.36 -5.36 -1.15
C ARG A 4 16.43 -6.67 -0.36
N LYS A 5 16.11 -6.63 0.93
CA LYS A 5 16.24 -7.77 1.86
C LYS A 5 14.93 -8.09 2.57
N ASP A 6 14.11 -7.08 2.83
CA ASP A 6 12.85 -7.20 3.56
C ASP A 6 11.70 -6.57 2.77
N PHE A 7 10.47 -6.99 3.06
CA PHE A 7 9.27 -6.39 2.48
C PHE A 7 8.83 -5.16 3.31
N PRO A 8 8.31 -4.09 2.67
CA PRO A 8 7.63 -3.05 3.41
C PRO A 8 6.35 -3.64 4.02
N ARG A 9 5.80 -2.99 5.05
CA ARG A 9 4.60 -3.48 5.74
C ARG A 9 3.42 -3.70 4.79
N SER A 10 2.48 -4.54 5.22
CA SER A 10 1.27 -4.84 4.45
C SER A 10 0.46 -3.57 4.21
N MET A 11 -0.23 -3.49 3.07
CA MET A 11 -1.26 -2.46 2.85
C MET A 11 -2.33 -2.48 3.93
N ARG A 12 -2.59 -3.64 4.54
CA ARG A 12 -3.63 -3.84 5.56
C ARG A 12 -3.22 -3.35 6.94
N GLU A 13 -1.93 -3.10 7.17
CA GLU A 13 -1.46 -2.53 8.43
C GLU A 13 -1.91 -1.07 8.50
N LYS A 14 -2.94 -0.82 9.32
CA LYS A 14 -3.48 0.52 9.52
C LYS A 14 -2.52 1.33 10.38
N MET A 15 -2.24 2.55 9.94
CA MET A 15 -1.55 3.56 10.74
C MET A 15 -2.34 4.86 10.71
N ALA A 16 -2.60 5.44 11.88
CA ALA A 16 -3.45 6.62 12.02
C ALA A 16 -4.86 6.46 11.38
N GLY A 17 -5.35 5.21 11.30
CA GLY A 17 -6.62 4.84 10.66
C GLY A 17 -6.52 4.56 9.16
N TYR A 18 -5.42 4.93 8.49
CA TYR A 18 -5.24 4.76 7.05
C TYR A 18 -4.58 3.42 6.73
N VAL A 19 -5.16 2.69 5.78
CA VAL A 19 -4.46 1.61 5.08
C VAL A 19 -3.34 2.19 4.23
N HIS A 20 -2.34 1.37 3.89
CA HIS A 20 -1.20 1.74 3.04
C HIS A 20 -0.22 2.79 3.61
N LEU A 21 -0.58 3.54 4.65
CA LEU A 21 0.31 4.58 5.22
C LEU A 21 1.62 4.00 5.75
N ALA A 22 1.56 2.95 6.57
CA ALA A 22 2.75 2.26 7.11
C ALA A 22 3.69 1.80 5.98
N ARG A 23 3.11 1.17 4.95
CA ARG A 23 3.82 0.72 3.75
C ARG A 23 4.46 1.87 2.97
N MET A 24 3.75 3.00 2.83
CA MET A 24 4.25 4.17 2.12
C MET A 24 5.41 4.84 2.87
N ILE A 25 5.38 4.86 4.20
CA ILE A 25 6.50 5.32 5.05
C ILE A 25 7.73 4.47 4.81
N ASP A 26 7.57 3.14 4.82
CA ASP A 26 8.65 2.18 4.59
C ASP A 26 9.33 2.40 3.24
N LYS A 27 8.53 2.51 2.18
CA LYS A 27 8.99 2.78 0.82
C LYS A 27 9.68 4.14 0.69
N CYS A 28 9.11 5.19 1.28
CA CYS A 28 9.71 6.52 1.28
C CYS A 28 11.08 6.51 1.99
N ARG A 29 11.18 5.87 3.15
CA ARG A 29 12.46 5.70 3.86
C ARG A 29 13.48 4.92 3.06
N ALA A 30 13.05 3.87 2.37
CA ALA A 30 13.92 3.07 1.51
C ALA A 30 14.44 3.90 0.33
N ALA A 31 13.59 4.68 -0.34
CA ALA A 31 13.97 5.58 -1.43
C ALA A 31 14.94 6.67 -0.96
N LEU A 32 14.67 7.31 0.19
CA LEU A 32 15.58 8.29 0.80
C LEU A 32 16.97 7.69 1.12
N ALA A 33 17.01 6.39 1.47
CA ALA A 33 18.23 5.65 1.74
C ALA A 33 18.83 4.95 0.50
N ARG A 34 18.20 5.06 -0.67
CA ARG A 34 18.58 4.37 -1.93
C ARG A 34 18.66 2.84 -1.79
N THR A 35 17.68 2.28 -1.09
CA THR A 35 17.57 0.86 -0.73
C THR A 35 16.19 0.28 -1.08
N GLU A 36 15.51 0.88 -2.04
CA GLU A 36 14.16 0.52 -2.47
C GLU A 36 14.09 -0.82 -3.23
N GLY A 37 15.19 -1.28 -3.82
CA GLY A 37 15.18 -2.52 -4.62
C GLY A 37 14.23 -2.40 -5.81
N GLU A 38 13.28 -3.33 -5.93
CA GLU A 38 12.26 -3.33 -6.99
C GLU A 38 11.04 -2.46 -6.65
N TYR A 39 10.97 -1.94 -5.42
CA TYR A 39 9.87 -1.08 -5.01
C TYR A 39 10.00 0.32 -5.59
N ILE A 40 8.86 0.89 -6.00
CA ILE A 40 8.78 2.23 -6.58
C ILE A 40 8.13 3.18 -5.58
N TYR A 41 8.73 4.34 -5.34
CA TYR A 41 8.14 5.43 -4.56
C TYR A 41 8.37 6.79 -5.27
N PRO A 42 7.33 7.63 -5.43
CA PRO A 42 5.91 7.28 -5.25
C PRO A 42 5.44 6.34 -6.36
N CYS A 43 4.58 5.37 -6.02
CA CYS A 43 3.87 4.55 -7.00
C CYS A 43 2.38 4.93 -7.07
N PRO A 44 1.61 4.40 -8.04
CA PRO A 44 0.19 4.75 -8.17
C PRO A 44 -0.67 4.47 -6.94
N MET A 45 -0.25 3.59 -6.02
CA MET A 45 -0.97 3.36 -4.76
C MET A 45 -0.66 4.43 -3.71
N ASP A 46 0.59 4.89 -3.66
CA ASP A 46 1.02 6.00 -2.81
C ASP A 46 0.28 7.28 -3.23
N ASP A 47 0.21 7.54 -4.54
CA ASP A 47 -0.48 8.71 -5.12
C ASP A 47 -1.94 8.77 -4.69
N ARG A 48 -2.63 7.63 -4.59
CA ARG A 48 -4.04 7.59 -4.18
C ARG A 48 -4.25 7.90 -2.70
N LEU A 49 -3.34 7.43 -1.83
CA LEU A 49 -3.39 7.79 -0.42
C LEU A 49 -3.11 9.29 -0.25
N MET A 50 -2.11 9.80 -0.97
CA MET A 50 -1.76 11.21 -0.98
C MET A 50 -2.90 12.09 -1.53
N GLU A 51 -3.52 11.71 -2.65
CA GLU A 51 -4.69 12.39 -3.21
C GLU A 51 -5.87 12.41 -2.24
N PHE A 52 -6.19 11.26 -1.63
CA PHE A 52 -7.24 11.18 -0.62
C PHE A 52 -6.95 12.09 0.58
N ALA A 53 -5.70 12.11 1.05
CA ALA A 53 -5.27 12.97 2.16
C ALA A 53 -5.07 14.44 1.75
N GLY A 54 -5.06 14.79 0.46
CA GLY A 54 -4.74 16.15 0.02
C GLY A 54 -3.28 16.55 0.27
N ILE A 55 -2.36 15.59 0.23
CA ILE A 55 -0.92 15.76 0.50
C ILE A 55 -0.14 15.53 -0.81
N THR A 56 0.94 16.27 -1.05
CA THR A 56 1.84 16.01 -2.19
C THR A 56 2.97 15.06 -1.83
N ALA A 57 3.58 14.42 -2.84
CA ALA A 57 4.76 13.57 -2.65
C ALA A 57 5.92 14.32 -1.99
N ASP A 58 6.14 15.59 -2.34
CA ASP A 58 7.19 16.42 -1.74
C ASP A 58 6.91 16.70 -0.26
N GLN A 59 5.67 17.03 0.10
CA GLN A 59 5.27 17.25 1.49
C GLN A 59 5.45 15.97 2.31
N PHE A 60 4.99 14.83 1.81
CA PHE A 60 5.14 13.56 2.49
C PHE A 60 6.61 13.16 2.66
N THR A 61 7.41 13.29 1.60
CA THR A 61 8.85 12.97 1.63
C THR A 61 9.59 13.86 2.62
N ALA A 62 9.30 15.17 2.63
CA ALA A 62 9.88 16.11 3.58
C ALA A 62 9.54 15.74 5.04
N ALA A 63 8.29 15.34 5.30
CA ALA A 63 7.86 14.92 6.62
C ALA A 63 8.53 13.62 7.08
N VAL A 64 8.62 12.61 6.22
CA VAL A 64 9.33 11.36 6.52
C VAL A 64 10.81 11.62 6.80
N LYS A 65 11.44 12.51 6.01
CA LYS A 65 12.84 12.89 6.23
C LYS A 65 13.06 13.62 7.55
N ALA A 66 12.12 14.47 7.96
CA ALA A 66 12.22 15.24 9.20
C ALA A 66 11.92 14.40 10.46
N ASN A 67 11.21 13.26 10.31
CA ASN A 67 10.71 12.47 11.43
C ASN A 67 11.21 11.01 11.36
N PRO A 68 12.22 10.63 12.16
CA PRO A 68 12.77 9.28 12.13
C PRO A 68 11.84 8.21 12.71
N ALA A 69 10.88 8.60 13.55
CA ALA A 69 9.94 7.69 14.20
C ALA A 69 8.55 7.70 13.51
N ASP A 70 7.90 6.54 13.47
CA ASP A 70 6.60 6.35 12.78
C ASP A 70 5.47 7.15 13.42
N ASP A 71 5.46 7.24 14.74
CA ASP A 71 4.47 8.00 15.50
C ASP A 71 4.51 9.49 15.15
N ALA A 72 5.71 10.05 14.95
CA ALA A 72 5.91 11.42 14.53
C ALA A 72 5.44 11.66 13.08
N VAL A 73 5.72 10.73 12.15
CA VAL A 73 5.18 10.80 10.78
C VAL A 73 3.67 10.67 10.77
N ALA A 74 3.10 9.72 11.52
CA ALA A 74 1.66 9.52 11.62
C ALA A 74 0.96 10.75 12.20
N LYS A 75 1.53 11.34 13.25
CA LYS A 75 1.02 12.58 13.84
C LYS A 75 1.03 13.72 12.83
N TRP A 76 2.14 13.94 12.12
CA TRP A 76 2.20 14.95 11.05
C TRP A 76 1.16 14.67 9.96
N PHE A 77 1.04 13.41 9.53
CA PHE A 77 0.11 13.02 8.48
C PHE A 77 -1.34 13.36 8.86
N THR A 78 -1.77 13.04 10.08
CA THR A 78 -3.12 13.37 10.55
C THR A 78 -3.40 14.87 10.66
N GLN A 79 -2.37 15.69 10.88
CA GLN A 79 -2.50 17.15 10.95
C GLN A 79 -2.52 17.80 9.57
N ALA A 80 -1.77 17.25 8.62
CA ALA A 80 -1.69 17.74 7.25
C ALA A 80 -2.83 17.25 6.36
N ALA A 81 -3.38 16.07 6.67
CA ALA A 81 -4.42 15.44 5.87
C ALA A 81 -5.73 16.23 5.90
N LYS A 82 -6.42 16.25 4.76
CA LYS A 82 -7.82 16.66 4.68
C LYS A 82 -8.66 15.83 5.65
N THR A 83 -9.53 16.51 6.40
CA THR A 83 -10.47 15.86 7.31
C THR A 83 -11.46 15.01 6.52
N HIS A 84 -11.58 13.75 6.93
CA HIS A 84 -12.60 12.81 6.47
C HIS A 84 -13.35 12.26 7.68
N SER A 85 -14.63 11.96 7.51
CA SER A 85 -15.37 11.22 8.52
C SER A 85 -14.82 9.78 8.63
N PRO A 86 -15.00 9.12 9.80
CA PRO A 86 -14.63 7.71 9.95
C PRO A 86 -15.25 6.81 8.86
N ALA A 87 -16.51 7.09 8.47
CA ALA A 87 -17.20 6.34 7.44
C ALA A 87 -16.58 6.49 6.04
N GLU A 88 -16.14 7.71 5.68
CA GLU A 88 -15.42 7.96 4.43
C GLU A 88 -14.06 7.26 4.40
N LEU A 89 -13.31 7.34 5.51
CA LEU A 89 -12.02 6.65 5.64
C LEU A 89 -12.17 5.12 5.53
N ASP A 90 -13.19 4.55 6.16
CA ASP A 90 -13.46 3.11 6.07
C ASP A 90 -13.95 2.69 4.68
N ALA A 91 -14.79 3.51 4.03
CA ALA A 91 -15.21 3.27 2.65
C ALA A 91 -14.01 3.32 1.68
N TRP A 92 -13.16 4.33 1.81
CA TRP A 92 -11.93 4.46 1.04
C TRP A 92 -10.99 3.28 1.29
N SER A 93 -10.79 2.90 2.55
CA SER A 93 -9.92 1.78 2.93
C SER A 93 -10.38 0.47 2.30
N ARG A 94 -11.70 0.18 2.35
CA ARG A 94 -12.27 -1.02 1.71
C ARG A 94 -12.07 -1.01 0.20
N MET A 95 -12.38 0.11 -0.45
CA MET A 95 -12.19 0.28 -1.90
C MET A 95 -10.72 0.07 -2.31
N MET A 96 -9.76 0.58 -1.52
CA MET A 96 -8.34 0.43 -1.80
C MET A 96 -7.87 -1.02 -1.66
N LEU A 97 -8.33 -1.72 -0.63
CA LEU A 97 -7.96 -3.12 -0.38
C LEU A 97 -8.67 -4.11 -1.31
N SER A 98 -9.82 -3.76 -1.89
CA SER A 98 -10.55 -4.60 -2.85
C SER A 98 -10.20 -4.30 -4.30
N ARG A 99 -9.27 -3.39 -4.58
CA ARG A 99 -9.03 -2.93 -5.94
C ARG A 99 -8.25 -3.97 -6.74
N GLY A 100 -8.84 -4.38 -7.86
CA GLY A 100 -8.23 -5.30 -8.82
C GLY A 100 -7.61 -4.62 -10.06
N PRO A 101 -7.14 -5.42 -11.03
CA PRO A 101 -6.75 -4.93 -12.35
C PRO A 101 -7.93 -4.26 -13.07
N SER A 102 -7.68 -3.11 -13.69
CA SER A 102 -8.73 -2.28 -14.31
C SER A 102 -8.81 -2.40 -15.84
N THR A 103 -7.95 -3.21 -16.46
CA THR A 103 -7.88 -3.42 -17.91
C THR A 103 -7.46 -4.85 -18.20
N PRO A 104 -7.74 -5.41 -19.40
CA PRO A 104 -7.30 -6.76 -19.77
C PRO A 104 -5.79 -6.96 -19.63
N LYS A 105 -4.98 -5.99 -20.08
CA LYS A 105 -3.52 -6.02 -19.92
C LYS A 105 -3.09 -6.09 -18.45
N LYS A 106 -3.77 -5.36 -17.55
CA LYS A 106 -3.49 -5.43 -16.11
C LYS A 106 -3.95 -6.77 -15.52
N GLN A 107 -5.02 -7.35 -16.06
CA GLN A 107 -5.51 -8.67 -15.64
C GLN A 107 -4.50 -9.76 -16.02
N GLU A 108 -3.96 -9.72 -17.23
CA GLU A 108 -2.89 -10.63 -17.65
C GLU A 108 -1.66 -10.51 -16.75
N TYR A 109 -1.23 -9.27 -16.47
CA TYR A 109 -0.10 -9.04 -15.56
C TYR A 109 -0.39 -9.52 -14.14
N PHE A 110 -1.59 -9.27 -13.62
CA PHE A 110 -2.03 -9.79 -12.32
C PHE A 110 -1.97 -11.32 -12.27
N ASN A 111 -2.49 -11.98 -13.30
CA ASN A 111 -2.48 -13.44 -13.39
C ASN A 111 -1.05 -13.99 -13.47
N GLN A 112 -0.16 -13.35 -14.24
CA GLN A 112 1.25 -13.74 -14.34
C GLN A 112 1.94 -13.69 -12.97
N LEU A 113 1.75 -12.60 -12.22
CA LEU A 113 2.31 -12.45 -10.88
C LEU A 113 1.73 -13.48 -9.91
N ARG A 114 0.41 -13.66 -9.90
CA ARG A 114 -0.24 -14.68 -9.07
C ARG A 114 0.29 -16.08 -9.39
N ASP A 115 0.35 -16.45 -10.66
CA ASP A 115 0.73 -17.80 -11.10
C ASP A 115 2.22 -18.08 -10.83
N ALA A 116 3.06 -17.05 -10.76
CA ALA A 116 4.46 -17.18 -10.34
C ALA A 116 4.62 -17.52 -8.85
N VAL A 117 3.62 -17.19 -8.01
CA VAL A 117 3.63 -17.45 -6.57
C VAL A 117 2.82 -18.69 -6.22
N ASP A 118 1.54 -18.71 -6.58
CA ASP A 118 0.62 -19.84 -6.38
C ASP A 118 -0.51 -19.80 -7.43
N PRO A 119 -0.42 -20.59 -8.51
CA PRO A 119 -1.44 -20.61 -9.56
C PRO A 119 -2.79 -21.16 -9.10
N SER A 120 -2.88 -21.79 -7.91
CA SER A 120 -4.14 -22.26 -7.35
C SER A 120 -4.98 -21.16 -6.69
N ARG A 121 -4.42 -19.95 -6.53
CA ARG A 121 -5.08 -18.79 -5.91
C ARG A 121 -5.98 -18.02 -6.87
N THR A 122 -6.73 -18.73 -7.70
CA THR A 122 -7.66 -18.14 -8.67
C THR A 122 -8.78 -17.34 -8.00
N ASP A 123 -8.95 -17.48 -6.69
CA ASP A 123 -9.83 -16.67 -5.84
C ASP A 123 -9.38 -15.21 -5.70
N LEU A 124 -8.09 -14.91 -5.90
CA LEU A 124 -7.57 -13.57 -5.72
C LEU A 124 -7.94 -12.62 -6.86
N THR A 125 -8.51 -11.48 -6.48
CA THR A 125 -8.94 -10.44 -7.41
C THR A 125 -8.36 -9.06 -7.10
N ALA A 126 -7.78 -8.86 -5.91
CA ALA A 126 -7.27 -7.56 -5.46
C ALA A 126 -5.74 -7.52 -5.37
N TRP A 127 -5.17 -6.36 -5.70
CA TRP A 127 -3.71 -6.14 -5.62
C TRP A 127 -3.16 -6.27 -4.21
N ALA A 128 -3.93 -5.88 -3.19
CA ALA A 128 -3.52 -5.99 -1.79
C ALA A 128 -3.36 -7.46 -1.35
N ASP A 129 -4.24 -8.34 -1.83
CA ASP A 129 -4.16 -9.77 -1.56
C ASP A 129 -2.96 -10.41 -2.26
N LEU A 130 -2.79 -10.13 -3.56
CA LEU A 130 -1.65 -10.65 -4.31
C LEU A 130 -0.32 -10.19 -3.70
N GLN A 131 -0.23 -8.91 -3.31
CA GLN A 131 0.97 -8.36 -2.67
C GLN A 131 1.26 -9.01 -1.31
N ASP A 132 0.25 -9.23 -0.48
CA ASP A 132 0.46 -9.95 0.78
C ASP A 132 0.91 -11.40 0.54
N LEU A 133 0.37 -12.07 -0.49
CA LEU A 133 0.80 -13.42 -0.88
C LEU A 133 2.24 -13.44 -1.40
N GLU A 134 2.60 -12.54 -2.30
CA GLU A 134 3.97 -12.36 -2.83
C GLU A 134 4.98 -12.10 -1.72
N GLU A 135 4.58 -11.33 -0.70
CA GLU A 135 5.43 -10.96 0.43
C GLU A 135 5.37 -11.99 1.58
N GLY A 136 4.92 -13.22 1.29
CA GLY A 136 4.93 -14.36 2.20
C GLY A 136 3.95 -14.27 3.37
N ARG A 137 2.94 -13.38 3.29
CA ARG A 137 1.92 -13.23 4.33
C ARG A 137 0.73 -14.16 4.06
N HIS A 138 0.04 -14.54 5.14
CA HIS A 138 -1.16 -15.34 5.03
C HIS A 138 -2.31 -14.52 4.42
N VAL A 139 -2.87 -15.04 3.32
CA VAL A 139 -4.05 -14.47 2.66
C VAL A 139 -5.15 -15.54 2.64
N PRO A 140 -6.26 -15.34 3.39
CA PRO A 140 -7.37 -16.30 3.41
C PRO A 140 -7.91 -16.60 2.01
N ARG A 141 -8.37 -17.83 1.78
CA ARG A 141 -9.07 -18.16 0.53
C ARG A 141 -10.43 -17.46 0.51
N GLN A 142 -10.73 -16.82 -0.60
CA GLN A 142 -12.03 -16.19 -0.83
C GLN A 142 -12.99 -17.24 -1.41
N GLU A 143 -14.19 -17.35 -0.85
CA GLU A 143 -15.22 -18.21 -1.42
C GLU A 143 -15.67 -17.64 -2.78
N PRO A 144 -16.02 -18.48 -3.75
CA PRO A 144 -16.61 -18.00 -4.99
C PRO A 144 -17.87 -17.19 -4.67
N VAL A 145 -17.96 -15.97 -5.18
CA VAL A 145 -19.22 -15.22 -5.13
C VAL A 145 -20.22 -15.98 -6.02
N ALA A 146 -21.27 -16.51 -5.39
CA ALA A 146 -22.35 -17.25 -6.05
C ALA A 146 -23.12 -16.40 -7.06
#